data_AF-A0A1C7W6H0-F1
#
_entry.id   AF-A0A1C7W6H0-F1
#
_cell.length_a   1.000
_cell.length_b   1.000
_cell.length_c   1.000
_cell.angle_alpha   90.00
_cell.angle_beta   90.00
_cell.angle_gamma   90.00
#
_symmetry.space_group_name_H-M   'P 1'
#
loop_
_entity.id
_entity.type
_entity.pdbx_description
1 polymer ?
#
loop_
_entity_poly.entity_id
_entity_poly.type
_entity_poly.pdbx_seq_one_letter_code
_entity_poly.pdbx_strand_id
1 'polypeptide(L)'
;MFEKFTWNVNSDQVYSQKYGSQFTNMNTINGLDKAVGKTFTMNAGFHQYVVKPSEDITSIYWDESSVIEVLSGRFVLDFSRGKDSSAIIRAQNIKIGGAKDLDASFEIQGCYNFHTDGSISIKSNGTLYINSLQNHFRFGDVHQTVNLENNAKLSISANNTSATTCFVNGPIELNDESYAELKVATLTHDENTIYSLKDSANLWVYADEITSTKQETIFNLHSGKTQISICGFTNEYCDITSLGKGNADTPKARFNFTKKDGKNEGQIILSCSFNMGETETNLGALMFWLAANEMLCIDGNPANISDFNFNFDNDFLVISLNN
;
A
#
# COMPACT_ATOMS: atom_id res chain seq x y z
N MET A 1 0.47 32.87 -21.79
CA MET A 1 0.73 33.11 -20.36
C MET A 1 -0.27 32.28 -19.59
N PHE A 2 0.16 31.47 -18.63
CA PHE A 2 -0.73 30.61 -17.86
C PHE A 2 -1.50 31.41 -16.81
N GLU A 3 -2.75 31.02 -16.55
CA GLU A 3 -3.55 31.58 -15.45
C GLU A 3 -2.94 31.17 -14.11
N LYS A 4 -3.00 32.03 -13.08
CA LYS A 4 -2.63 31.63 -11.70
C LYS A 4 -3.77 30.84 -11.06
N PHE A 5 -3.48 29.70 -10.46
CA PHE A 5 -4.46 28.98 -9.66
C PHE A 5 -4.53 29.54 -8.24
N THR A 6 -5.74 29.71 -7.72
CA THR A 6 -5.98 30.17 -6.34
C THR A 6 -6.77 29.10 -5.61
N TRP A 7 -6.22 28.61 -4.50
CA TRP A 7 -6.90 27.65 -3.64
C TRP A 7 -8.10 28.30 -2.92
N ASN A 8 -9.22 27.58 -2.86
CA ASN A 8 -10.43 27.99 -2.16
C ASN A 8 -11.01 26.78 -1.42
N VAL A 9 -10.99 26.84 -0.10
CA VAL A 9 -11.42 25.76 0.79
C VAL A 9 -12.92 25.48 0.74
N ASN A 10 -13.74 26.48 0.36
CA ASN A 10 -15.21 26.42 0.45
C ASN A 10 -15.90 25.99 -0.85
N SER A 11 -15.14 25.67 -1.90
CA SER A 11 -15.68 25.29 -3.21
C SER A 11 -15.01 24.05 -3.75
N ASP A 12 -15.75 23.32 -4.59
CA ASP A 12 -15.14 22.36 -5.50
C ASP A 12 -14.18 23.09 -6.43
N GLN A 13 -13.02 22.50 -6.69
CA GLN A 13 -12.02 23.13 -7.53
C GLN A 13 -11.40 22.14 -8.51
N VAL A 14 -11.20 22.62 -9.73
CA VAL A 14 -10.51 21.86 -10.78
C VAL A 14 -9.24 22.60 -11.16
N TYR A 15 -8.09 21.93 -11.01
CA TYR A 15 -6.83 22.37 -11.60
C TYR A 15 -6.70 21.74 -12.99
N SER A 16 -6.83 22.55 -14.05
CA SER A 16 -6.77 22.10 -15.44
C SER A 16 -5.52 22.60 -16.19
N GLN A 17 -5.35 22.14 -17.44
CA GLN A 17 -4.22 22.48 -18.31
C GLN A 17 -4.00 24.00 -18.50
N LYS A 18 -5.05 24.83 -18.38
CA LYS A 18 -4.95 26.29 -18.54
C LYS A 18 -4.05 26.97 -17.50
N TYR A 19 -3.83 26.31 -16.37
CA TYR A 19 -2.95 26.79 -15.30
C TYR A 19 -1.48 26.43 -15.56
N GLY A 20 -1.18 25.53 -16.49
CA GLY A 20 0.17 25.02 -16.71
C GLY A 20 0.74 24.34 -15.47
N SER A 21 2.07 24.25 -15.37
CA SER A 21 2.72 23.76 -14.16
C SER A 21 2.92 24.89 -13.15
N GLN A 22 2.54 24.68 -11.88
CA GLN A 22 2.69 25.67 -10.82
C GLN A 22 3.30 25.10 -9.55
N PHE A 23 3.96 26.00 -8.81
CA PHE A 23 4.57 25.75 -7.52
C PHE A 23 4.07 26.83 -6.56
N THR A 24 3.35 26.40 -5.52
CA THR A 24 2.74 27.33 -4.56
C THR A 24 3.32 27.07 -3.18
N ASN A 25 3.90 28.09 -2.58
CA ASN A 25 4.13 28.10 -1.13
C ASN A 25 2.81 28.55 -0.48
N MET A 26 2.14 27.66 0.25
CA MET A 26 0.93 28.04 0.99
C MET A 26 1.29 28.50 2.39
N ASN A 27 0.78 29.65 2.78
CA ASN A 27 0.85 30.16 4.15
C ASN A 27 -0.47 29.91 4.89
N THR A 28 -0.42 30.03 6.21
CA THR A 28 -1.52 29.75 7.16
C THR A 28 -2.83 30.48 6.86
N ILE A 29 -2.79 31.61 6.14
CA ILE A 29 -3.95 32.48 5.92
C ILE A 29 -5.02 31.82 5.04
N ASN A 30 -4.64 30.88 4.14
CA ASN A 30 -5.59 30.32 3.17
C ASN A 30 -6.04 28.88 3.45
N GLY A 31 -5.45 28.19 4.43
CA GLY A 31 -5.76 26.79 4.75
C GLY A 31 -5.57 25.81 3.58
N LEU A 32 -5.42 24.52 3.88
CA LEU A 32 -5.43 23.46 2.86
C LEU A 32 -6.65 22.56 2.97
N ASP A 33 -7.24 22.53 4.16
CA ASP A 33 -8.44 21.78 4.48
C ASP A 33 -9.57 22.17 3.55
N LYS A 34 -10.28 21.17 3.03
CA LYS A 34 -11.48 21.39 2.24
C LYS A 34 -12.65 21.39 3.21
N ALA A 35 -13.58 22.31 3.00
CA ALA A 35 -14.87 22.23 3.68
C ALA A 35 -15.53 20.88 3.36
N VAL A 36 -16.31 20.36 4.31
CA VAL A 36 -17.01 19.08 4.21
C VAL A 36 -17.69 18.90 2.85
N GLY A 37 -17.47 17.74 2.24
CA GLY A 37 -18.04 17.35 0.95
C GLY A 37 -17.48 18.10 -0.26
N LYS A 38 -16.40 18.89 -0.12
CA LYS A 38 -15.78 19.58 -1.26
C LYS A 38 -14.68 18.75 -1.89
N THR A 39 -14.58 18.90 -3.21
CA THR A 39 -13.68 18.11 -4.06
C THR A 39 -12.54 18.96 -4.58
N PHE A 40 -11.36 18.36 -4.66
CA PHE A 40 -10.26 18.86 -5.48
C PHE A 40 -9.99 17.87 -6.61
N THR A 41 -10.12 18.34 -7.86
CA THR A 41 -9.83 17.55 -9.06
C THR A 41 -8.62 18.12 -9.79
N MET A 42 -7.61 17.30 -10.02
CA MET A 42 -6.47 17.57 -10.89
C MET A 42 -6.71 16.92 -12.26
N ASN A 43 -6.79 17.74 -13.31
CA ASN A 43 -6.99 17.30 -14.70
C ASN A 43 -6.13 18.14 -15.65
N ALA A 44 -4.81 18.05 -15.46
CA ALA A 44 -3.85 18.97 -16.07
C ALA A 44 -2.99 18.34 -17.17
N GLY A 45 -3.33 17.15 -17.67
CA GLY A 45 -2.57 16.47 -18.72
C GLY A 45 -1.13 16.19 -18.26
N PHE A 46 -0.14 16.78 -18.94
CA PHE A 46 1.28 16.57 -18.61
C PHE A 46 1.83 17.58 -17.59
N HIS A 47 0.97 18.41 -16.98
CA HIS A 47 1.38 19.44 -16.02
C HIS A 47 1.36 18.95 -14.58
N GLN A 48 2.09 19.68 -13.73
CA GLN A 48 2.16 19.41 -12.30
C GLN A 48 1.70 20.60 -11.46
N TYR A 49 1.06 20.30 -10.34
CA TYR A 49 0.75 21.26 -9.30
C TYR A 49 1.45 20.82 -8.01
N VAL A 50 2.43 21.62 -7.56
CA VAL A 50 3.21 21.34 -6.36
C VAL A 50 2.83 22.34 -5.28
N VAL A 51 2.31 21.84 -4.18
CA VAL A 51 2.02 22.61 -2.98
C VAL A 51 3.11 22.35 -1.96
N LYS A 52 3.73 23.43 -1.48
CA LYS A 52 4.69 23.43 -0.37
C LYS A 52 4.05 24.16 0.79
N PRO A 53 3.42 23.45 1.75
CA PRO A 53 2.86 24.08 2.94
C PRO A 53 3.96 24.79 3.73
N SER A 54 3.63 25.92 4.36
CA SER A 54 4.52 26.58 5.32
C SER A 54 4.77 25.70 6.54
N GLU A 55 5.86 25.92 7.26
CA GLU A 55 6.21 25.19 8.49
C GLU A 55 5.09 25.23 9.56
N ASP A 56 4.27 26.29 9.55
CA ASP A 56 3.13 26.46 10.45
C ASP A 56 1.91 25.56 10.11
N ILE A 57 1.87 24.94 8.94
CA ILE A 57 0.79 24.02 8.56
C ILE A 57 1.16 22.63 9.04
N THR A 58 0.56 22.24 10.16
CA THR A 58 0.80 20.94 10.80
C THR A 58 -0.23 19.88 10.44
N SER A 59 -1.27 20.23 9.67
CA SER A 59 -2.27 19.28 9.22
C SER A 59 -2.97 19.70 7.93
N ILE A 60 -3.46 18.70 7.19
CA ILE A 60 -4.42 18.86 6.09
C ILE A 60 -5.56 17.86 6.31
N TYR A 61 -6.79 18.37 6.40
CA TYR A 61 -8.01 17.57 6.59
C TYR A 61 -8.90 17.69 5.36
N TRP A 62 -9.09 16.57 4.66
CA TRP A 62 -10.06 16.40 3.59
C TRP A 62 -11.06 15.32 4.00
N ASP A 63 -11.79 15.65 5.07
CA ASP A 63 -12.68 14.73 5.77
C ASP A 63 -14.10 14.76 5.19
N GLU A 64 -14.96 13.85 5.68
CA GLU A 64 -16.41 13.83 5.48
C GLU A 64 -16.86 14.05 4.02
N SER A 65 -16.98 12.95 3.27
CA SER A 65 -17.40 12.93 1.85
C SER A 65 -16.53 13.72 0.87
N SER A 66 -15.44 14.35 1.33
CA SER A 66 -14.47 15.01 0.45
C SER A 66 -13.75 13.97 -0.43
N VAL A 67 -13.35 14.42 -1.62
CA VAL A 67 -12.65 13.57 -2.59
C VAL A 67 -11.44 14.32 -3.14
N ILE A 68 -10.30 13.66 -3.12
CA ILE A 68 -9.16 14.02 -3.96
C ILE A 68 -9.27 13.20 -5.24
N GLU A 69 -9.33 13.86 -6.37
CA GLU A 69 -9.39 13.20 -7.66
C GLU A 69 -8.23 13.67 -8.54
N VAL A 70 -7.36 12.77 -8.97
CA VAL A 70 -6.30 13.08 -9.94
C VAL A 70 -6.58 12.31 -11.21
N LEU A 71 -7.21 12.96 -12.18
CA LEU A 71 -7.59 12.36 -13.46
C LEU A 71 -6.43 12.33 -14.45
N SER A 72 -5.61 13.40 -14.46
CA SER A 72 -4.39 13.49 -15.27
C SER A 72 -3.42 14.52 -14.72
N GLY A 73 -2.13 14.26 -14.88
CA GLY A 73 -1.04 15.11 -14.39
C GLY A 73 -0.59 14.75 -12.98
N ARG A 74 0.28 15.59 -12.42
CA ARG A 74 0.99 15.29 -11.17
C ARG A 74 0.64 16.28 -10.07
N PHE A 75 -0.03 15.82 -9.02
CA PHE A 75 -0.32 16.62 -7.83
C PHE A 75 0.62 16.23 -6.70
N VAL A 76 1.35 17.20 -6.13
CA VAL A 76 2.35 16.94 -5.09
C VAL A 76 2.07 17.78 -3.86
N LEU A 77 2.00 17.14 -2.69
CA LEU A 77 2.09 17.77 -1.37
C LEU A 77 3.49 17.52 -0.80
N ASP A 78 4.30 18.57 -0.75
CA ASP A 78 5.70 18.48 -0.33
C ASP A 78 5.93 19.17 1.02
N PHE A 79 6.08 18.34 2.06
CA PHE A 79 6.36 18.74 3.44
C PHE A 79 7.85 18.69 3.80
N SER A 80 8.74 18.44 2.82
CA SER A 80 10.20 18.27 3.07
C SER A 80 10.91 19.48 3.69
N ARG A 81 10.26 20.65 3.73
CA ARG A 81 10.80 21.87 4.35
C ARG A 81 10.56 21.96 5.85
N GLY A 82 9.63 21.19 6.40
CA GLY A 82 9.32 21.20 7.83
C GLY A 82 10.44 20.58 8.63
N LYS A 83 11.17 21.38 9.41
CA LYS A 83 12.29 20.93 10.26
C LYS A 83 11.93 19.80 11.24
N ASP A 84 10.65 19.73 11.60
CA ASP A 84 10.03 18.71 12.45
C ASP A 84 8.62 18.46 11.90
N SER A 85 8.50 17.99 10.66
CA SER A 85 7.21 17.90 9.98
C SER A 85 6.29 16.91 10.70
N SER A 86 5.55 17.40 11.70
CA SER A 86 4.43 16.80 12.40
C SER A 86 3.16 16.76 11.54
N ALA A 87 3.31 17.01 10.23
CA ALA A 87 2.24 17.11 9.26
C ALA A 87 1.35 15.85 9.26
N ILE A 88 0.10 16.03 9.66
CA ILE A 88 -0.93 15.00 9.61
C ILE A 88 -1.79 15.24 8.38
N ILE A 89 -1.88 14.26 7.50
CA ILE A 89 -2.82 14.29 6.37
C ILE A 89 -3.93 13.32 6.66
N ARG A 90 -5.17 13.80 6.56
CA ARG A 90 -6.36 12.95 6.55
C ARG A 90 -7.13 13.16 5.26
N ALA A 91 -7.46 12.06 4.61
CA ALA A 91 -8.22 12.06 3.37
C ALA A 91 -9.38 11.07 3.48
N GLN A 92 -10.58 11.48 3.09
CA GLN A 92 -11.70 10.55 3.03
C GLN A 92 -11.59 9.64 1.81
N ASN A 93 -11.63 10.16 0.58
CA ASN A 93 -11.55 9.33 -0.62
C ASN A 93 -10.48 9.84 -1.57
N ILE A 94 -9.76 8.89 -2.18
CA ILE A 94 -8.71 9.18 -3.15
C ILE A 94 -9.01 8.40 -4.42
N LYS A 95 -9.11 9.12 -5.53
CA LYS A 95 -9.32 8.57 -6.86
C LYS A 95 -8.20 9.03 -7.78
N ILE A 96 -7.47 8.11 -8.37
CA ILE A 96 -6.33 8.44 -9.24
C ILE A 96 -6.46 7.66 -10.54
N GLY A 97 -6.26 8.37 -11.64
CA GLY A 97 -6.51 7.89 -12.99
C GLY A 97 -7.97 7.98 -13.40
N GLY A 98 -8.24 7.64 -14.66
CA GLY A 98 -9.57 7.72 -15.28
C GLY A 98 -9.57 8.47 -16.61
N ALA A 99 -8.54 9.25 -16.92
CA ALA A 99 -8.30 9.73 -18.27
C ALA A 99 -7.58 8.65 -19.08
N LYS A 100 -8.14 8.30 -20.25
CA LYS A 100 -7.52 7.35 -21.16
C LYS A 100 -6.19 7.92 -21.68
N ASP A 101 -5.15 7.09 -21.72
CA ASP A 101 -3.84 7.41 -22.30
C ASP A 101 -3.07 8.57 -21.62
N LEU A 102 -3.44 8.95 -20.39
CA LEU A 102 -2.74 9.97 -19.61
C LEU A 102 -2.39 9.45 -18.22
N ASP A 103 -1.14 9.66 -17.82
CA ASP A 103 -0.68 9.34 -16.48
C ASP A 103 -1.29 10.32 -15.47
N ALA A 104 -1.56 9.80 -14.28
CA ALA A 104 -2.06 10.54 -13.14
C ALA A 104 -1.25 10.15 -11.90
N SER A 105 -0.69 11.13 -11.19
CA SER A 105 0.01 10.85 -9.93
C SER A 105 -0.41 11.80 -8.81
N PHE A 106 -0.64 11.22 -7.65
CA PHE A 106 -0.74 11.94 -6.39
C PHE A 106 0.45 11.56 -5.51
N GLU A 107 1.22 12.56 -5.09
CA GLU A 107 2.46 12.34 -4.36
C GLU A 107 2.49 13.15 -3.07
N ILE A 108 2.92 12.49 -2.01
CA ILE A 108 3.09 13.08 -0.69
C ILE A 108 4.54 12.83 -0.27
N GLN A 109 5.23 13.89 0.11
CA GLN A 109 6.64 13.82 0.51
C GLN A 109 6.80 14.35 1.94
N GLY A 110 7.26 13.50 2.85
CA GLY A 110 7.69 13.89 4.19
C GLY A 110 6.57 14.21 5.18
N CYS A 111 5.43 13.51 5.13
CA CYS A 111 4.41 13.67 6.17
C CYS A 111 4.75 12.86 7.43
N TYR A 112 4.22 13.30 8.59
CA TYR A 112 4.35 12.54 9.84
C TYR A 112 3.39 11.36 9.84
N ASN A 113 2.11 11.66 9.58
CA ASN A 113 1.02 10.72 9.57
C ASN A 113 0.22 10.88 8.29
N PHE A 114 -0.22 9.76 7.73
CA PHE A 114 -1.19 9.74 6.66
C PHE A 114 -2.33 8.79 7.02
N HIS A 115 -3.55 9.32 7.08
CA HIS A 115 -4.77 8.55 7.32
C HIS A 115 -5.68 8.65 6.12
N THR A 116 -6.23 7.51 5.71
CA THR A 116 -7.41 7.49 4.86
C THR A 116 -8.59 6.93 5.66
N ASP A 117 -9.69 7.68 5.66
CA ASP A 117 -10.92 7.33 6.37
C ASP A 117 -11.99 6.73 5.42
N GLY A 118 -11.71 6.66 4.12
CA GLY A 118 -12.54 6.01 3.10
C GLY A 118 -11.72 5.25 2.06
N SER A 119 -12.20 5.22 0.81
CA SER A 119 -11.66 4.34 -0.23
C SER A 119 -10.51 4.95 -1.02
N ILE A 120 -9.58 4.09 -1.45
CA ILE A 120 -8.55 4.43 -2.43
C ILE A 120 -8.82 3.63 -3.70
N SER A 121 -9.01 4.32 -4.81
CA SER A 121 -9.17 3.70 -6.12
C SER A 121 -8.16 4.27 -7.10
N ILE A 122 -7.29 3.41 -7.62
CA ILE A 122 -6.24 3.78 -8.56
C ILE A 122 -6.42 2.94 -9.82
N LYS A 123 -6.54 3.59 -10.97
CA LYS A 123 -6.81 2.93 -12.25
C LYS A 123 -5.94 3.52 -13.37
N SER A 124 -5.83 2.82 -14.48
CA SER A 124 -5.33 3.36 -15.76
C SER A 124 -3.94 4.02 -15.65
N ASN A 125 -2.92 3.28 -15.21
CA ASN A 125 -1.56 3.78 -14.95
C ASN A 125 -1.47 4.87 -13.86
N GLY A 126 -2.56 5.09 -13.12
CA GLY A 126 -2.57 6.00 -11.97
C GLY A 126 -1.58 5.56 -10.89
N THR A 127 -1.02 6.53 -10.17
CA THR A 127 -0.05 6.25 -9.11
C THR A 127 -0.27 7.07 -7.85
N LEU A 128 -0.26 6.42 -6.68
CA LEU A 128 -0.17 7.06 -5.37
C LEU A 128 1.20 6.79 -4.75
N TYR A 129 1.95 7.85 -4.43
CA TYR A 129 3.21 7.77 -3.71
C TYR A 129 3.13 8.49 -2.37
N ILE A 130 3.47 7.80 -1.29
CA ILE A 130 3.65 8.39 0.03
C ILE A 130 5.07 8.08 0.48
N ASN A 131 5.95 9.07 0.36
CA ASN A 131 7.37 8.93 0.56
C ASN A 131 7.84 9.61 1.84
N SER A 132 8.82 9.00 2.49
CA SER A 132 9.44 9.52 3.72
C SER A 132 8.44 9.72 4.86
N LEU A 133 7.48 8.80 4.99
CA LEU A 133 6.55 8.77 6.12
C LEU A 133 7.32 8.56 7.43
N GLN A 134 7.01 9.33 8.46
CA GLN A 134 7.82 9.31 9.68
C GLN A 134 7.26 8.46 10.82
N ASN A 135 5.93 8.42 10.99
CA ASN A 135 5.32 7.73 12.13
C ASN A 135 4.31 6.68 11.69
N HIS A 136 3.15 7.05 11.12
CA HIS A 136 2.22 6.00 10.71
C HIS A 136 1.37 6.32 9.50
N PHE A 137 1.15 5.25 8.74
CA PHE A 137 0.16 5.18 7.68
C PHE A 137 -1.02 4.39 8.24
N ARG A 138 -2.26 4.84 7.99
CA ARG A 138 -3.46 4.10 8.36
C ARG A 138 -4.48 4.07 7.22
N PHE A 139 -4.83 2.86 6.78
CA PHE A 139 -6.12 2.56 6.15
C PHE A 139 -7.06 2.15 7.29
N GLY A 140 -8.06 2.95 7.66
CA GLY A 140 -8.81 2.71 8.90
C GLY A 140 -10.27 3.17 8.97
N ASP A 141 -11.19 2.29 8.55
CA ASP A 141 -12.47 1.90 9.16
C ASP A 141 -12.97 0.63 8.43
N VAL A 142 -13.84 -0.20 9.04
CA VAL A 142 -14.26 -1.54 8.56
C VAL A 142 -14.93 -1.58 7.17
N HIS A 143 -15.19 -0.42 6.56
CA HIS A 143 -15.83 -0.30 5.24
C HIS A 143 -14.90 0.23 4.15
N GLN A 144 -13.61 0.38 4.43
CA GLN A 144 -12.64 0.88 3.46
C GLN A 144 -12.19 -0.20 2.48
N THR A 145 -11.92 0.22 1.25
CA THR A 145 -11.40 -0.65 0.20
C THR A 145 -10.26 0.06 -0.53
N VAL A 146 -9.21 -0.70 -0.86
CA VAL A 146 -8.12 -0.24 -1.71
C VAL A 146 -8.19 -1.05 -3.00
N ASN A 147 -8.46 -0.40 -4.13
CA ASN A 147 -8.64 -1.07 -5.42
C ASN A 147 -7.66 -0.53 -6.45
N LEU A 148 -6.80 -1.41 -6.98
CA LEU A 148 -5.82 -1.11 -8.02
C LEU A 148 -6.14 -1.92 -9.28
N GLU A 149 -6.25 -1.23 -10.41
CA GLU A 149 -6.59 -1.85 -11.71
C GLU A 149 -5.77 -1.23 -12.85
N ASN A 150 -5.60 -1.96 -13.95
CA ASN A 150 -4.99 -1.47 -15.19
C ASN A 150 -3.62 -0.80 -14.97
N ASN A 151 -2.63 -1.58 -14.51
CA ASN A 151 -1.24 -1.12 -14.27
C ASN A 151 -1.12 0.04 -13.26
N ALA A 152 -2.09 0.14 -12.35
CA ALA A 152 -2.08 1.10 -11.24
C ALA A 152 -0.97 0.78 -10.22
N LYS A 153 -0.47 1.83 -9.55
CA LYS A 153 0.61 1.73 -8.57
C LYS A 153 0.28 2.41 -7.25
N LEU A 154 0.57 1.73 -6.15
CA LEU A 154 0.57 2.27 -4.79
C LEU A 154 1.95 2.01 -4.19
N SER A 155 2.62 3.04 -3.67
CA SER A 155 3.84 2.84 -2.89
C SER A 155 3.83 3.73 -1.65
N ILE A 156 4.01 3.09 -0.50
CA ILE A 156 4.11 3.70 0.81
C ILE A 156 5.50 3.37 1.34
N SER A 157 6.34 4.39 1.50
CA SER A 157 7.69 4.26 2.03
C SER A 157 7.87 5.12 3.27
N ALA A 158 8.20 4.46 4.37
CA ALA A 158 8.74 5.09 5.56
C ALA A 158 10.09 5.76 5.26
N ASN A 159 10.46 6.76 6.07
CA ASN A 159 11.87 7.07 6.25
C ASN A 159 12.53 5.87 6.95
N ASN A 160 13.84 5.66 6.80
CA ASN A 160 14.55 4.50 7.38
C ASN A 160 14.65 4.57 8.92
N THR A 161 13.53 4.75 9.61
CA THR A 161 13.41 4.73 11.07
C THR A 161 12.67 3.46 11.49
N SER A 162 13.13 2.85 12.58
CA SER A 162 12.63 1.55 13.07
C SER A 162 11.27 1.64 13.77
N ALA A 163 10.54 2.76 13.65
CA ALA A 163 9.32 3.02 14.40
C ALA A 163 8.09 3.26 13.52
N THR A 164 8.25 3.30 12.18
CA THR A 164 7.11 3.60 11.31
C THR A 164 6.17 2.42 11.17
N THR A 165 4.89 2.62 11.42
CA THR A 165 3.86 1.56 11.35
C THR A 165 2.86 1.82 10.22
N CYS A 166 2.56 0.79 9.42
CA CYS A 166 1.40 0.78 8.53
C CYS A 166 0.27 -0.04 9.16
N PHE A 167 -0.88 0.59 9.37
CA PHE A 167 -2.11 -0.07 9.79
C PHE A 167 -3.00 -0.32 8.57
N VAL A 168 -3.37 -1.58 8.35
CA VAL A 168 -4.28 -1.97 7.28
C VAL A 168 -5.56 -2.54 7.92
N ASN A 169 -6.70 -1.98 7.54
CA ASN A 169 -8.02 -2.47 7.93
C ASN A 169 -8.95 -2.43 6.71
N GLY A 170 -9.35 -3.62 6.23
CA GLY A 170 -10.22 -3.80 5.07
C GLY A 170 -9.52 -4.50 3.89
N PRO A 171 -10.27 -4.80 2.81
CA PRO A 171 -9.75 -5.47 1.64
C PRO A 171 -8.85 -4.58 0.77
N ILE A 172 -7.79 -5.19 0.24
CA ILE A 172 -6.91 -4.63 -0.78
C ILE A 172 -6.98 -5.54 -2.02
N GLU A 173 -7.49 -5.00 -3.13
CA GLU A 173 -7.64 -5.71 -4.40
C GLU A 173 -6.67 -5.15 -5.45
N LEU A 174 -5.88 -6.05 -6.03
CA LEU A 174 -4.94 -5.74 -7.10
C LEU A 174 -5.27 -6.63 -8.31
N ASN A 175 -5.58 -6.00 -9.45
CA ASN A 175 -5.93 -6.68 -10.69
C ASN A 175 -4.96 -6.32 -11.83
N ASP A 176 -5.02 -7.04 -12.95
CA ASP A 176 -4.18 -6.81 -14.14
C ASP A 176 -2.67 -6.82 -13.81
N GLU A 177 -1.90 -5.85 -14.29
CA GLU A 177 -0.46 -5.66 -14.00
C GLU A 177 -0.23 -4.66 -12.85
N SER A 178 -1.22 -4.48 -11.96
CA SER A 178 -1.09 -3.51 -10.86
C SER A 178 -0.04 -3.91 -9.81
N TYR A 179 0.46 -2.90 -9.10
CA TYR A 179 1.56 -3.04 -8.16
C TYR A 179 1.29 -2.26 -6.87
N ALA A 180 1.46 -2.91 -5.72
CA ALA A 180 1.51 -2.24 -4.43
C ALA A 180 2.82 -2.54 -3.70
N GLU A 181 3.37 -1.51 -3.05
CA GLU A 181 4.55 -1.61 -2.19
C GLU A 181 4.27 -0.97 -0.83
N LEU A 182 4.48 -1.74 0.24
CA LEU A 182 4.40 -1.30 1.62
C LEU A 182 5.77 -1.46 2.26
N LYS A 183 6.49 -0.35 2.44
CA LYS A 183 7.84 -0.32 2.99
C LYS A 183 7.86 0.43 4.32
N VAL A 184 7.76 -0.30 5.42
CA VAL A 184 7.59 0.24 6.78
C VAL A 184 8.28 -0.65 7.81
N ALA A 185 8.56 -0.16 9.02
CA ALA A 185 9.17 -1.00 10.06
C ALA A 185 8.19 -2.08 10.55
N THR A 186 6.95 -1.69 10.85
CA THR A 186 5.90 -2.60 11.32
C THR A 186 4.69 -2.53 10.39
N LEU A 187 4.18 -3.69 9.97
CA LEU A 187 2.89 -3.83 9.29
C LEU A 187 1.90 -4.49 10.24
N THR A 188 0.82 -3.78 10.58
CA THR A 188 -0.23 -4.27 11.47
C THR A 188 -1.53 -4.41 10.70
N HIS A 189 -2.08 -5.62 10.73
CA HIS A 189 -3.37 -5.96 10.14
C HIS A 189 -4.47 -5.96 11.21
N ASP A 190 -5.62 -5.41 10.86
CA ASP A 190 -6.81 -5.43 11.72
C ASP A 190 -7.80 -6.53 11.28
N GLU A 191 -8.90 -6.69 12.04
CA GLU A 191 -9.83 -7.83 12.04
C GLU A 191 -10.35 -8.35 10.68
N ASN A 192 -10.27 -7.60 9.56
CA ASN A 192 -10.84 -8.03 8.26
C ASN A 192 -9.89 -7.81 7.07
N THR A 193 -8.58 -7.95 7.27
CA THR A 193 -7.62 -7.63 6.21
C THR A 193 -7.43 -8.79 5.24
N ILE A 194 -7.84 -8.59 3.99
CA ILE A 194 -7.70 -9.55 2.89
C ILE A 194 -7.01 -8.87 1.72
N TYR A 195 -5.91 -9.45 1.25
CA TYR A 195 -5.26 -9.07 0.01
C TYR A 195 -5.73 -10.01 -1.09
N SER A 196 -6.22 -9.48 -2.20
CA SER A 196 -6.66 -10.26 -3.35
C SER A 196 -5.90 -9.84 -4.60
N LEU A 197 -5.00 -10.70 -5.06
CA LEU A 197 -4.18 -10.48 -6.25
C LEU A 197 -4.74 -11.32 -7.39
N LYS A 198 -4.96 -10.70 -8.57
CA LYS A 198 -5.46 -11.35 -9.79
C LYS A 198 -4.54 -11.06 -10.97
N ASP A 199 -4.62 -11.91 -11.99
CA ASP A 199 -3.90 -11.75 -13.26
C ASP A 199 -2.38 -11.71 -13.08
N SER A 200 -1.71 -10.56 -13.25
CA SER A 200 -0.26 -10.40 -13.09
C SER A 200 0.08 -9.39 -12.00
N ALA A 201 -0.82 -9.23 -11.02
CA ALA A 201 -0.67 -8.25 -9.95
C ALA A 201 0.46 -8.62 -8.97
N ASN A 202 1.10 -7.60 -8.42
CA ASN A 202 2.28 -7.73 -7.56
C ASN A 202 2.09 -6.96 -6.25
N LEU A 203 2.34 -7.62 -5.13
CA LEU A 203 2.42 -7.01 -3.79
C LEU A 203 3.82 -7.19 -3.21
N TRP A 204 4.45 -6.09 -2.82
CA TRP A 204 5.73 -6.09 -2.12
C TRP A 204 5.54 -5.52 -0.72
N VAL A 205 5.95 -6.29 0.28
CA VAL A 205 5.95 -5.90 1.68
C VAL A 205 7.39 -5.94 2.18
N TYR A 206 7.90 -4.80 2.62
CA TYR A 206 9.14 -4.68 3.36
C TYR A 206 8.78 -4.29 4.78
N ALA A 207 8.88 -5.23 5.71
CA ALA A 207 8.57 -5.04 7.12
C ALA A 207 9.47 -5.91 8.00
N ASP A 208 10.01 -5.31 9.07
CA ASP A 208 10.77 -6.03 10.09
C ASP A 208 9.83 -6.83 11.01
N GLU A 209 8.62 -6.32 11.21
CA GLU A 209 7.58 -6.97 12.00
C GLU A 209 6.24 -6.96 11.26
N ILE A 210 5.60 -8.12 11.15
CA ILE A 210 4.23 -8.24 10.66
C ILE A 210 3.36 -8.82 11.76
N THR A 211 2.31 -8.09 12.13
CA THR A 211 1.40 -8.41 13.23
C THR A 211 -0.05 -8.39 12.79
N SER A 212 -0.90 -9.05 13.57
CA SER A 212 -2.35 -8.95 13.46
C SER A 212 -2.95 -8.73 14.85
N THR A 213 -3.96 -7.87 14.95
CA THR A 213 -4.59 -7.51 16.21
C THR A 213 -5.48 -8.64 16.75
N LYS A 214 -6.24 -9.34 15.89
CA LYS A 214 -7.30 -10.26 16.35
C LYS A 214 -7.76 -11.37 15.38
N GLN A 215 -7.55 -11.24 14.07
CA GLN A 215 -7.95 -12.26 13.08
C GLN A 215 -6.81 -12.64 12.13
N GLU A 216 -7.01 -13.70 11.37
CA GLU A 216 -6.11 -14.10 10.31
C GLU A 216 -6.07 -13.10 9.15
N THR A 217 -4.88 -12.73 8.71
CA THR A 217 -4.66 -12.01 7.45
C THR A 217 -4.62 -12.99 6.29
N ILE A 218 -5.43 -12.76 5.25
CA ILE A 218 -5.48 -13.67 4.09
C ILE A 218 -4.86 -13.00 2.87
N PHE A 219 -3.90 -13.67 2.25
CA PHE A 219 -3.34 -13.33 0.94
C PHE A 219 -3.88 -14.29 -0.11
N ASN A 220 -4.86 -13.87 -0.90
CA ASN A 220 -5.41 -14.62 -2.01
C ASN A 220 -4.62 -14.37 -3.29
N LEU A 221 -3.93 -15.41 -3.76
CA LEU A 221 -3.29 -15.45 -5.07
C LEU A 221 -4.26 -16.14 -6.03
N HIS A 222 -5.06 -15.36 -6.76
CA HIS A 222 -5.96 -15.91 -7.78
C HIS A 222 -5.20 -16.32 -9.04
N SER A 223 -5.92 -16.94 -9.99
CA SER A 223 -5.35 -17.42 -11.25
C SER A 223 -4.60 -16.33 -12.03
N GLY A 224 -3.46 -16.70 -12.58
CA GLY A 224 -2.53 -15.81 -13.27
C GLY A 224 -1.12 -15.94 -12.70
N LYS A 225 -0.25 -14.98 -13.02
CA LYS A 225 1.13 -14.85 -12.56
C LYS A 225 1.23 -13.83 -11.43
N THR A 226 0.40 -14.00 -10.40
CA THR A 226 0.37 -13.12 -9.25
C THR A 226 1.62 -13.31 -8.40
N GLN A 227 2.11 -12.26 -7.77
CA GLN A 227 3.29 -12.35 -6.91
C GLN A 227 3.07 -11.59 -5.62
N ILE A 228 3.42 -12.25 -4.52
CA ILE A 228 3.64 -11.59 -3.23
C ILE A 228 5.09 -11.75 -2.82
N SER A 229 5.72 -10.65 -2.43
CA SER A 229 7.09 -10.62 -1.95
C SER A 229 7.12 -10.04 -0.54
N ILE A 230 7.68 -10.76 0.43
CA ILE A 230 7.81 -10.32 1.82
C ILE A 230 9.29 -10.33 2.21
N CYS A 231 9.79 -9.16 2.60
CA CYS A 231 11.18 -8.91 2.93
C CYS A 231 11.29 -8.11 4.24
N GLY A 232 12.47 -8.13 4.86
CA GLY A 232 12.75 -7.22 5.98
C GLY A 232 12.89 -5.78 5.49
N PHE A 233 12.62 -4.81 6.38
CA PHE A 233 12.69 -3.39 6.05
C PHE A 233 14.09 -2.82 6.31
N THR A 234 14.63 -3.03 7.50
CA THR A 234 15.97 -2.58 7.89
C THR A 234 17.01 -3.69 7.74
N ASN A 235 16.60 -4.93 8.00
CA ASN A 235 17.41 -6.11 7.75
C ASN A 235 16.97 -6.73 6.42
N GLU A 236 17.90 -7.35 5.69
CA GLU A 236 17.55 -8.00 4.42
C GLU A 236 16.58 -9.19 4.60
N TYR A 237 16.30 -9.59 5.84
CA TYR A 237 15.51 -10.75 6.22
C TYR A 237 14.25 -10.38 7.03
N CYS A 238 13.14 -11.06 6.74
CA CYS A 238 11.90 -10.98 7.52
C CYS A 238 11.80 -12.17 8.49
N ASP A 239 11.36 -11.93 9.73
CA ASP A 239 11.00 -13.00 10.66
C ASP A 239 9.62 -13.56 10.31
N ILE A 240 9.60 -14.57 9.43
CA ILE A 240 8.36 -15.23 9.01
C ILE A 240 7.59 -15.83 10.18
N THR A 241 8.24 -16.09 11.33
CA THR A 241 7.55 -16.64 12.49
C THR A 241 6.55 -15.68 13.10
N SER A 242 6.69 -14.38 12.84
CA SER A 242 5.72 -13.36 13.24
C SER A 242 4.34 -13.58 12.59
N LEU A 243 4.29 -14.25 11.43
CA LEU A 243 3.08 -14.63 10.70
C LEU A 243 2.43 -15.94 11.17
N GLY A 244 3.08 -16.69 12.07
CA GLY A 244 2.62 -18.02 12.53
C GLY A 244 1.52 -18.00 13.60
N LYS A 245 1.46 -19.02 14.47
CA LYS A 245 0.41 -19.21 15.49
C LYS A 245 0.07 -17.93 16.29
N GLY A 246 -1.20 -17.57 16.29
CA GLY A 246 -1.80 -16.54 17.13
C GLY A 246 -2.26 -17.06 18.50
N ASN A 247 -2.98 -16.22 19.26
CA ASN A 247 -3.41 -16.48 20.64
C ASN A 247 -4.45 -17.62 20.79
N ALA A 248 -4.95 -18.21 19.70
CA ALA A 248 -6.06 -19.17 19.69
C ALA A 248 -5.87 -20.35 18.71
N ASP A 249 -4.63 -20.85 18.56
CA ASP A 249 -4.27 -21.96 17.65
C ASP A 249 -4.54 -21.71 16.15
N THR A 250 -4.93 -20.50 15.77
CA THR A 250 -5.11 -20.07 14.38
C THR A 250 -3.84 -19.38 13.85
N PRO A 251 -3.45 -19.58 12.58
CA PRO A 251 -2.39 -18.81 11.97
C PRO A 251 -2.73 -17.31 11.94
N LYS A 252 -1.72 -16.46 12.12
CA LYS A 252 -1.88 -15.00 11.94
C LYS A 252 -1.99 -14.62 10.47
N ALA A 253 -1.44 -15.44 9.56
CA ALA A 253 -1.60 -15.24 8.12
C ALA A 253 -1.70 -16.55 7.31
N ARG A 254 -2.48 -16.51 6.23
CA ARG A 254 -2.60 -17.56 5.21
C ARG A 254 -2.30 -17.02 3.82
N PHE A 255 -1.57 -17.80 3.05
CA PHE A 255 -1.43 -17.64 1.60
C PHE A 255 -2.29 -18.68 0.92
N ASN A 256 -3.33 -18.21 0.22
CA ASN A 256 -4.32 -19.04 -0.42
C ASN A 256 -4.19 -18.93 -1.94
N PHE A 257 -3.82 -20.03 -2.58
CA PHE A 257 -3.80 -20.13 -4.04
C PHE A 257 -5.18 -20.57 -4.52
N THR A 258 -5.85 -19.72 -5.29
CA THR A 258 -7.14 -20.08 -5.91
C THR A 258 -6.91 -20.58 -7.32
N LYS A 259 -7.32 -21.82 -7.62
CA LYS A 259 -7.17 -22.41 -8.95
C LYS A 259 -8.34 -22.00 -9.85
N LYS A 260 -8.05 -21.65 -11.10
CA LYS A 260 -9.05 -21.53 -12.17
C LYS A 260 -8.69 -22.51 -13.28
N ASP A 261 -9.64 -23.33 -13.70
CA ASP A 261 -9.41 -24.39 -14.68
C ASP A 261 -8.22 -25.31 -14.30
N GLY A 262 -8.02 -25.51 -12.99
CA GLY A 262 -6.95 -26.34 -12.43
C GLY A 262 -5.56 -25.70 -12.38
N LYS A 263 -5.38 -24.45 -12.82
CA LYS A 263 -4.07 -23.79 -12.90
C LYS A 263 -3.97 -22.55 -12.02
N ASN A 264 -2.77 -22.31 -11.52
CA ASN A 264 -2.35 -21.06 -10.89
C ASN A 264 -0.82 -20.95 -11.02
N GLU A 265 -0.34 -19.85 -11.61
CA GLU A 265 1.09 -19.59 -11.85
C GLU A 265 1.65 -18.56 -10.87
N GLY A 266 0.90 -18.28 -9.80
CA GLY A 266 1.29 -17.33 -8.78
C GLY A 266 2.42 -17.85 -7.91
N GLN A 267 3.13 -16.92 -7.27
CA GLN A 267 4.26 -17.23 -6.41
C GLN A 267 4.31 -16.35 -5.16
N ILE A 268 4.86 -16.94 -4.10
CA ILE A 268 5.24 -16.25 -2.86
C ILE A 268 6.77 -16.21 -2.85
N ILE A 269 7.33 -15.04 -2.60
CA ILE A 269 8.77 -14.82 -2.46
C ILE A 269 9.02 -14.30 -1.05
N LEU A 270 9.81 -15.02 -0.27
CA LEU A 270 10.08 -14.68 1.13
C LEU A 270 11.58 -14.51 1.33
N SER A 271 12.01 -13.35 1.83
CA SER A 271 13.33 -13.25 2.44
C SER A 271 13.24 -13.69 3.89
N CYS A 272 13.92 -14.77 4.27
CA CYS A 272 13.79 -15.36 5.59
C CYS A 272 15.16 -15.59 6.24
N SER A 273 15.31 -15.11 7.47
CA SER A 273 16.33 -15.60 8.41
C SER A 273 15.62 -16.50 9.43
N PHE A 274 15.87 -17.82 9.39
CA PHE A 274 15.31 -18.71 10.39
C PHE A 274 16.12 -18.58 11.68
N ASN A 275 15.62 -17.80 12.64
CA ASN A 275 16.32 -17.50 13.88
C ASN A 275 16.15 -18.63 14.91
N MET A 276 16.75 -19.79 14.63
CA MET A 276 16.88 -20.90 15.58
C MET A 276 18.34 -21.23 15.80
N GLY A 277 19.11 -20.30 16.36
CA GLY A 277 20.38 -20.57 17.06
C GLY A 277 21.55 -21.13 16.25
N GLU A 278 21.36 -21.65 15.05
CA GLU A 278 22.40 -22.17 14.17
C GLU A 278 22.07 -21.81 12.72
N THR A 279 23.13 -21.34 12.07
CA THR A 279 23.24 -20.82 10.71
C THR A 279 22.69 -21.76 9.63
N GLU A 280 22.14 -21.13 8.58
CA GLU A 280 21.51 -21.69 7.37
C GLU A 280 20.01 -21.97 7.47
N THR A 281 19.24 -21.29 6.62
CA THR A 281 17.81 -21.48 6.39
C THR A 281 17.56 -22.90 5.89
N ASN A 282 17.40 -23.86 6.80
CA ASN A 282 17.09 -25.24 6.46
C ASN A 282 15.70 -25.28 5.80
N LEU A 283 15.68 -25.48 4.48
CA LEU A 283 14.46 -25.53 3.68
C LEU A 283 13.41 -26.48 4.29
N GLY A 284 13.84 -27.65 4.76
CA GLY A 284 12.96 -28.64 5.36
C GLY A 284 12.32 -28.15 6.67
N ALA A 285 13.08 -27.42 7.50
CA ALA A 285 12.55 -26.82 8.72
C ALA A 285 11.51 -25.72 8.42
N LEU A 286 11.77 -24.89 7.40
CA LEU A 286 10.86 -23.85 6.96
C LEU A 286 9.58 -24.43 6.34
N MET A 287 9.70 -25.45 5.47
CA MET A 287 8.57 -26.18 4.91
C MET A 287 7.71 -26.82 6.02
N PHE A 288 8.35 -27.49 6.99
CA PHE A 288 7.65 -28.07 8.14
C PHE A 288 6.93 -27.00 8.95
N TRP A 289 7.58 -25.86 9.20
CA TRP A 289 6.99 -24.76 9.95
C TRP A 289 5.77 -24.16 9.24
N LEU A 290 5.85 -23.91 7.93
CA LEU A 290 4.72 -23.40 7.13
C LEU A 290 3.52 -24.35 7.18
N ALA A 291 3.76 -25.66 7.11
CA ALA A 291 2.69 -26.65 7.18
C ALA A 291 2.12 -26.85 8.58
N ALA A 292 2.98 -26.91 9.60
CA ALA A 292 2.56 -27.04 11.00
C ALA A 292 1.71 -25.84 11.48
N ASN A 293 1.81 -24.71 10.79
CA ASN A 293 1.01 -23.51 11.02
C ASN A 293 -0.13 -23.33 9.99
N GLU A 294 -0.39 -24.30 9.09
CA GLU A 294 -1.45 -24.25 8.08
C GLU A 294 -1.43 -22.97 7.20
N MET A 295 -0.25 -22.42 6.94
CA MET A 295 -0.12 -21.12 6.26
C MET A 295 -0.32 -21.18 4.75
N LEU A 296 -0.21 -22.36 4.14
CA LEU A 296 -0.38 -22.55 2.71
C LEU A 296 -1.71 -23.26 2.44
N CYS A 297 -2.54 -22.63 1.62
CA CYS A 297 -3.87 -23.10 1.28
C CYS A 297 -4.09 -23.18 -0.23
N ILE A 298 -4.98 -24.09 -0.63
CA ILE A 298 -5.52 -24.18 -2.00
C ILE A 298 -7.04 -24.11 -1.90
N ASP A 299 -7.64 -23.16 -2.61
CA ASP A 299 -9.09 -22.95 -2.65
C ASP A 299 -9.72 -22.87 -1.24
N GLY A 300 -9.02 -22.20 -0.32
CA GLY A 300 -9.46 -21.95 1.06
C GLY A 300 -9.18 -23.08 2.06
N ASN A 301 -8.65 -24.22 1.61
CA ASN A 301 -8.34 -25.35 2.48
C ASN A 301 -6.83 -25.47 2.71
N PRO A 302 -6.36 -25.81 3.92
CA PRO A 302 -4.95 -26.13 4.17
C PRO A 302 -4.46 -27.20 3.19
N ALA A 303 -3.31 -26.96 2.56
CA ALA A 303 -2.75 -27.82 1.53
C ALA A 303 -1.55 -28.62 2.05
N ASN A 304 -1.24 -29.73 1.39
CA ASN A 304 -0.05 -30.51 1.74
C ASN A 304 1.19 -29.83 1.16
N ILE A 305 2.33 -29.97 1.84
CA ILE A 305 3.62 -29.46 1.34
C ILE A 305 3.92 -30.01 -0.06
N SER A 306 3.53 -31.26 -0.34
CA SER A 306 3.73 -31.90 -1.65
C SER A 306 2.95 -31.23 -2.80
N ASP A 307 1.99 -30.38 -2.49
CA ASP A 307 1.23 -29.62 -3.49
C ASP A 307 2.00 -28.38 -3.99
N PHE A 308 3.18 -28.09 -3.42
CA PHE A 308 3.98 -26.91 -3.72
C PHE A 308 5.40 -27.27 -4.18
N ASN A 309 5.95 -26.40 -5.03
CA ASN A 309 7.36 -26.29 -5.32
C ASN A 309 8.00 -25.29 -4.35
N PHE A 310 9.15 -25.64 -3.80
CA PHE A 310 9.98 -24.78 -2.97
C PHE A 310 11.36 -24.69 -3.59
N ASN A 311 11.80 -23.47 -3.90
CA ASN A 311 13.14 -23.23 -4.46
C ASN A 311 13.81 -22.06 -3.75
N PHE A 312 15.13 -22.12 -3.59
CA PHE A 312 15.92 -20.95 -3.20
C PHE A 312 16.46 -20.26 -4.44
N ASP A 313 16.26 -18.95 -4.52
CA ASP A 313 16.80 -18.08 -5.56
C ASP A 313 17.40 -16.84 -4.88
N ASN A 314 18.74 -16.72 -4.91
CA ASN A 314 19.48 -15.56 -4.38
C ASN A 314 19.00 -15.07 -3.00
N ASP A 315 19.03 -15.97 -2.01
CA ASP A 315 18.59 -15.75 -0.61
C ASP A 315 17.08 -15.64 -0.37
N PHE A 316 16.25 -15.76 -1.41
CA PHE A 316 14.80 -15.82 -1.30
C PHE A 316 14.28 -17.24 -1.39
N LEU A 317 13.35 -17.60 -0.51
CA LEU A 317 12.48 -18.76 -0.72
C LEU A 317 11.36 -18.38 -1.69
N VAL A 318 11.27 -19.11 -2.79
CA VAL A 318 10.17 -19.03 -3.76
C VAL A 318 9.26 -20.24 -3.58
N ILE A 319 7.96 -19.98 -3.38
CA ILE A 319 6.91 -20.99 -3.22
C ILE A 319 5.89 -20.82 -4.34
N SER A 320 5.59 -21.89 -5.06
CA SER A 320 4.55 -21.92 -6.10
C SER A 320 3.82 -23.26 -6.09
N LEU A 321 2.68 -23.36 -6.77
CA LEU A 321 1.97 -24.64 -6.88
C LEU A 321 2.68 -25.64 -7.81
N ASN A 322 2.55 -26.93 -7.47
CA ASN A 322 2.73 -28.03 -8.41
C ASN A 322 1.51 -28.06 -9.33
N ASN A 323 1.70 -27.58 -10.56
CA ASN A 323 0.68 -27.64 -11.63
C ASN A 323 0.74 -28.97 -12.37
#